data_AF-F6EH80-F1
#
_entry.id   AF-F6EH80-F1
#
_cell.length_a   1.000
_cell.length_b   1.000
_cell.length_c   1.000
_cell.angle_alpha   90.00
_cell.angle_beta   90.00
_cell.angle_gamma   90.00
#
_symmetry.space_group_name_H-M   'P 1'
#
loop_
_entity.id
_entity.type
_entity.pdbx_description
1 polymer ?
#
loop_
_entity_poly.entity_id
_entity_poly.type
_entity_poly.pdbx_seq_one_letter_code
_entity_poly.pdbx_strand_id
1 'polypeptide(L)'
;MDSWETWNTFDERWSAAFAAEYIDGMHFTDYICEVDALIRGANFRGALEIIRSVVERLAVRSDLIGQEIPLWWVTTGACIARKVDDYQSELWFYDTWIRHQAVGTRRRRVAEARRRCQLRLATN
;
A
#
# COMPACT_ATOMS: atom_id res chain seq x y z
N MET A 1 12.18 -4.93 17.29
CA MET A 1 12.10 -6.00 16.29
C MET A 1 10.78 -5.79 15.57
N ASP A 2 10.78 -5.02 14.48
CA ASP A 2 9.60 -4.79 13.65
C ASP A 2 9.45 -6.00 12.71
N SER A 3 8.89 -7.09 13.24
CA SER A 3 8.58 -8.26 12.41
C SER A 3 7.50 -7.87 11.41
N TRP A 4 7.61 -8.40 10.20
CA TRP A 4 6.59 -8.28 9.16
C TRP A 4 5.18 -8.68 9.67
N GLU A 5 5.12 -9.57 10.65
CA GLU A 5 3.91 -10.03 11.34
C GLU A 5 3.14 -8.91 12.06
N THR A 6 3.80 -7.86 12.58
CA THR A 6 3.10 -6.77 13.26
C THR A 6 2.28 -5.90 12.32
N TRP A 7 2.56 -5.93 11.01
CA TRP A 7 1.82 -5.16 9.99
C TRP A 7 0.78 -6.01 9.24
N ASN A 8 0.96 -7.33 9.25
CA ASN A 8 -0.02 -8.29 8.74
C ASN A 8 -1.30 -8.38 9.60
N THR A 9 -1.34 -7.64 10.72
CA THR A 9 -2.50 -7.53 11.63
C THR A 9 -3.37 -6.30 11.38
N PHE A 10 -3.10 -5.50 10.35
CA PHE A 10 -4.17 -4.65 9.79
C PHE A 10 -5.15 -5.57 9.06
N ASP A 11 -5.98 -6.24 9.87
CA ASP A 11 -7.15 -7.04 9.48
C ASP A 11 -8.10 -6.15 8.68
N GLU A 12 -7.81 -6.02 7.40
CA GLU A 12 -8.76 -5.60 6.40
C GLU A 12 -9.64 -6.81 6.11
N ARG A 13 -10.76 -6.90 6.82
CA ARG A 13 -11.89 -7.63 6.27
C ARG A 13 -12.28 -6.92 4.98
N TRP A 14 -11.68 -7.38 3.89
CA TRP A 14 -11.93 -6.97 2.53
C TRP A 14 -13.44 -6.91 2.34
N SER A 15 -13.95 -5.81 1.80
CA SER A 15 -15.32 -5.85 1.33
C SER A 15 -15.37 -6.91 0.23
N ALA A 16 -16.40 -7.77 0.23
CA ALA A 16 -16.60 -8.73 -0.85
C ALA A 16 -16.63 -8.05 -2.24
N ALA A 17 -17.00 -6.75 -2.27
CA ALA A 17 -16.93 -5.91 -3.45
C ALA A 17 -15.51 -5.78 -4.01
N PHE A 18 -14.50 -5.59 -3.16
CA PHE A 18 -13.11 -5.41 -3.59
C PHE A 18 -12.44 -6.72 -3.98
N ALA A 19 -12.80 -7.81 -3.29
CA ALA A 19 -12.38 -9.15 -3.70
C ALA A 19 -12.84 -9.43 -5.14
N ALA A 20 -14.06 -9.03 -5.53
CA ALA A 20 -14.60 -9.26 -6.87
C ALA A 20 -14.09 -8.30 -7.96
N GLU A 21 -13.19 -7.36 -7.64
CA GLU A 21 -12.68 -6.41 -8.63
C GLU A 21 -11.60 -7.02 -9.53
N TYR A 22 -11.61 -6.59 -10.79
CA TYR A 22 -10.57 -6.90 -11.77
C TYR A 22 -9.77 -5.64 -12.08
N ILE A 23 -8.45 -5.80 -12.15
CA ILE A 23 -7.51 -4.82 -12.67
C ILE A 23 -6.76 -5.50 -13.81
N ASP A 24 -6.81 -4.91 -15.02
CA ASP A 24 -6.23 -5.47 -16.26
C ASP A 24 -6.67 -6.89 -16.62
N GLY A 25 -7.90 -7.26 -16.26
CA GLY A 25 -8.40 -8.61 -16.50
C GLY A 25 -7.84 -9.67 -15.55
N MET A 26 -7.04 -9.27 -14.56
CA MET A 26 -6.62 -10.12 -13.44
C MET A 26 -7.46 -9.83 -12.20
N HIS A 27 -7.84 -10.88 -11.49
CA HIS A 27 -8.60 -10.75 -10.26
C HIS A 27 -7.72 -10.18 -9.17
N PHE A 28 -8.28 -9.30 -8.35
CA PHE A 28 -7.52 -8.57 -7.37
C PHE A 28 -6.77 -9.45 -6.37
N THR A 29 -7.35 -10.60 -6.02
CA THR A 29 -6.72 -11.58 -5.12
C THR A 29 -5.48 -12.24 -5.71
N ASP A 30 -5.39 -12.34 -7.04
CA ASP A 30 -4.26 -13.01 -7.70
C ASP A 30 -2.99 -12.17 -7.54
N TYR A 31 -3.11 -10.84 -7.66
CA TYR A 31 -2.01 -9.91 -7.37
C TYR A 31 -1.53 -10.01 -5.91
N ILE A 32 -2.44 -10.22 -4.95
CA ILE A 32 -2.06 -10.40 -3.54
C ILE A 32 -1.24 -11.69 -3.39
N CYS A 33 -1.69 -12.79 -3.97
CA CYS A 33 -0.95 -14.05 -3.94
C CYS A 33 0.45 -13.92 -4.57
N GLU A 34 0.56 -13.21 -5.69
CA GLU A 34 1.84 -12.94 -6.34
C GLU A 34 2.78 -12.09 -5.46
N VAL A 35 2.27 -11.00 -4.89
CA VAL A 35 3.02 -10.15 -3.95
C VAL A 35 3.49 -10.95 -2.72
N ASP A 36 2.61 -11.76 -2.14
CA ASP A 36 2.96 -12.62 -1.00
C ASP A 36 4.05 -13.63 -1.35
N ALA A 37 3.97 -14.25 -2.53
CA ALA A 37 5.00 -15.19 -3.00
C ALA A 37 6.36 -14.48 -3.17
N LEU A 38 6.36 -13.27 -3.71
CA LEU A 38 7.57 -12.46 -3.88
C LEU A 38 8.17 -12.05 -2.53
N ILE A 39 7.34 -11.62 -1.56
CA ILE A 39 7.78 -11.29 -0.20
C ILE A 39 8.41 -12.51 0.47
N ARG A 40 7.75 -13.68 0.40
CA ARG A 40 8.27 -14.94 0.96
C ARG A 40 9.57 -15.40 0.29
N GLY A 41 9.73 -15.10 -1.00
CA GLY A 41 10.96 -15.31 -1.76
C GLY A 41 12.02 -14.21 -1.56
N ALA A 42 11.82 -13.27 -0.64
CA ALA A 42 12.69 -12.11 -0.40
C ALA A 42 12.90 -11.18 -1.63
N ASN A 43 12.06 -11.30 -2.66
CA ASN A 43 12.04 -10.41 -3.82
C ASN A 43 11.20 -9.15 -3.53
N PHE A 44 11.70 -8.32 -2.61
CA PHE A 44 11.02 -7.10 -2.17
C PHE A 44 10.87 -6.06 -3.29
N ARG A 45 11.83 -5.97 -4.23
CA ARG A 45 11.74 -5.02 -5.34
C ARG A 45 10.63 -5.43 -6.33
N GLY A 46 10.55 -6.70 -6.70
CA GLY A 46 9.45 -7.18 -7.54
C GLY A 46 8.09 -6.99 -6.89
N ALA A 47 7.97 -7.28 -5.59
CA ALA A 47 6.73 -7.02 -4.84
C ALA A 47 6.35 -5.53 -4.86
N LEU A 48 7.35 -4.64 -4.70
CA LEU A 48 7.14 -3.19 -4.72
C LEU A 48 6.64 -2.68 -6.07
N GLU A 49 7.18 -3.21 -7.18
CA GLU A 49 6.77 -2.84 -8.54
C GLU A 49 5.31 -3.21 -8.81
N ILE A 50 4.89 -4.42 -8.43
CA ILE A 50 3.50 -4.87 -8.57
C ILE A 50 2.57 -3.98 -7.74
N ILE A 51 2.88 -3.79 -6.45
CA ILE A 51 2.08 -2.95 -5.56
C ILE A 51 1.94 -1.54 -6.11
N ARG A 52 3.03 -0.94 -6.62
CA ARG A 52 3.01 0.39 -7.21
C ARG A 52 2.07 0.47 -8.41
N SER A 53 2.15 -0.50 -9.33
CA SER A 53 1.26 -0.56 -10.49
C SER A 53 -0.21 -0.69 -10.09
N VAL A 54 -0.51 -1.53 -9.09
CA VAL A 54 -1.87 -1.67 -8.57
C VAL A 54 -2.37 -0.37 -7.95
N VAL A 55 -1.56 0.29 -7.11
CA VAL A 55 -1.95 1.56 -6.46
C VAL A 55 -2.15 2.69 -7.48
N GLU A 56 -1.31 2.78 -8.52
CA GLU A 56 -1.49 3.77 -9.60
C GLU A 56 -2.84 3.58 -10.31
N ARG A 57 -3.24 2.33 -10.57
CA ARG A 57 -4.52 2.01 -11.22
C ARG A 57 -5.71 2.26 -10.29
N LEU A 58 -5.58 1.91 -9.01
CA LEU A 58 -6.59 2.21 -7.99
C LEU A 58 -6.75 3.72 -7.80
N ALA A 59 -5.69 4.51 -7.87
CA ALA A 59 -5.74 5.97 -7.81
C ALA A 59 -6.54 6.55 -8.98
N VAL A 60 -6.27 6.08 -10.21
CA VAL A 60 -7.06 6.48 -11.40
C VAL A 60 -8.54 6.12 -11.23
N ARG A 61 -8.85 4.91 -10.75
CA ARG A 61 -10.24 4.50 -10.50
C ARG A 61 -10.88 5.31 -9.38
N SER A 62 -10.15 5.59 -8.31
CA SER A 62 -10.60 6.43 -7.21
C SER A 62 -11.03 7.81 -7.72
N ASP A 63 -10.24 8.43 -8.60
CA ASP A 63 -10.57 9.70 -9.21
C ASP A 63 -11.80 9.63 -10.14
N LEU A 64 -12.02 8.50 -10.82
CA LEU A 64 -13.14 8.32 -11.75
C LEU A 64 -14.48 8.00 -11.09
N ILE A 65 -14.48 7.14 -10.06
CA ILE A 65 -15.71 6.59 -9.47
C ILE A 65 -15.81 6.79 -7.96
N GLY A 66 -14.88 7.56 -7.36
CA GLY A 66 -14.93 7.95 -5.94
C GLY A 66 -14.68 6.81 -4.95
N GLN A 67 -14.15 5.67 -5.42
CA GLN A 67 -13.81 4.55 -4.54
C GLN A 67 -12.52 4.83 -3.76
N GLU A 68 -12.47 4.42 -2.50
CA GLU A 68 -11.28 4.54 -1.67
C GLU A 68 -10.24 3.47 -2.04
N ILE A 69 -8.96 3.83 -2.05
CA ILE A 69 -7.84 2.87 -2.18
C ILE A 69 -7.73 2.05 -0.88
N PRO A 70 -7.75 0.71 -0.92
CA PRO A 70 -7.59 -0.06 0.30
C PRO A 70 -6.23 0.14 0.95
N LEU A 71 -6.24 0.23 2.27
CA LEU A 71 -5.08 0.65 3.05
C LEU A 71 -3.97 -0.40 2.98
N TRP A 72 -4.27 -1.68 2.78
CA TRP A 72 -3.30 -2.77 2.65
C TRP A 72 -2.26 -2.51 1.55
N TRP A 73 -2.66 -2.06 0.36
CA TRP A 73 -1.71 -1.82 -0.74
C TRP A 73 -0.70 -0.74 -0.40
N VAL A 74 -1.19 0.28 0.29
CA VAL A 74 -0.40 1.44 0.65
C VAL A 74 0.50 1.12 1.83
N THR A 75 0.01 0.47 2.88
CA THR A 75 0.82 0.12 4.05
C THR A 75 1.82 -0.96 3.74
N THR A 76 1.46 -1.97 2.93
CA THR A 76 2.38 -3.01 2.46
C THR A 76 3.43 -2.39 1.55
N GLY A 77 3.04 -1.58 0.57
CA GLY A 77 3.98 -0.86 -0.30
C GLY A 77 4.96 0.02 0.49
N ALA A 78 4.45 0.82 1.43
CA ALA A 78 5.27 1.65 2.31
C ALA A 78 6.24 0.83 3.19
N CYS A 79 5.81 -0.32 3.71
CA CYS A 79 6.66 -1.20 4.50
C CYS A 79 7.78 -1.85 3.66
N ILE A 80 7.44 -2.31 2.45
CA ILE A 80 8.43 -2.89 1.52
C ILE A 80 9.43 -1.82 1.08
N ALA A 81 8.95 -0.62 0.72
CA ALA A 81 9.80 0.52 0.38
C ALA A 81 10.80 0.83 1.50
N ARG A 82 10.35 0.85 2.76
CA ARG A 82 11.22 1.00 3.94
C ARG A 82 12.25 -0.12 4.06
N LYS A 83 11.86 -1.38 3.79
CA LYS A 83 12.77 -2.54 3.87
C LYS A 83 13.91 -2.48 2.85
N VAL A 84 13.72 -1.78 1.74
CA VAL A 84 14.72 -1.60 0.68
C VAL A 84 15.35 -0.20 0.69
N ASP A 85 15.18 0.55 1.79
CA ASP A 85 15.66 1.92 1.99
C ASP A 85 15.19 2.93 0.93
N ASP A 86 14.06 2.68 0.27
CA ASP A 86 13.43 3.59 -0.68
C ASP A 86 12.36 4.46 0.02
N TYR A 87 12.84 5.42 0.81
CA TYR A 87 11.98 6.32 1.58
C TYR A 87 11.15 7.28 0.71
N GLN A 88 11.55 7.52 -0.54
CA GLN A 88 10.75 8.31 -1.49
C GLN A 88 9.51 7.53 -1.92
N SER A 89 9.67 6.24 -2.25
CA SER A 89 8.52 5.36 -2.50
C SER A 89 7.65 5.19 -1.26
N GLU A 90 8.24 5.07 -0.06
CA GLU A 90 7.49 5.03 1.21
C GLU A 90 6.57 6.27 1.34
N LEU A 91 7.12 7.47 1.10
CA LEU A 91 6.36 8.72 1.17
C LEU A 91 5.24 8.78 0.11
N TRP A 92 5.55 8.37 -1.12
CA TRP A 92 4.58 8.34 -2.23
C TRP A 92 3.34 7.51 -1.91
N PHE A 93 3.50 6.32 -1.31
CA PHE A 93 2.35 5.50 -0.91
C PHE A 93 1.42 6.24 0.05
N TYR A 94 1.98 6.86 1.10
CA TYR A 94 1.15 7.58 2.07
C TYR A 94 0.48 8.82 1.46
N ASP A 95 1.18 9.57 0.61
CA ASP A 95 0.61 10.73 -0.08
C ASP A 95 -0.53 10.33 -1.02
N THR A 96 -0.34 9.27 -1.81
CA THR A 96 -1.38 8.72 -2.69
C THR A 96 -2.61 8.33 -1.88
N TRP A 97 -2.45 7.55 -0.82
CA TRP A 97 -3.60 7.14 -0.01
C TRP A 97 -4.30 8.35 0.64
N ILE A 98 -3.57 9.27 1.27
CA ILE A 98 -4.16 10.47 1.87
C ILE A 98 -4.93 11.31 0.84
N ARG A 99 -4.50 11.35 -0.42
CA ARG A 99 -5.25 12.04 -1.49
C ARG A 99 -6.59 11.37 -1.80
N HIS A 100 -6.65 10.04 -1.77
CA HIS A 100 -7.77 9.23 -2.25
C HIS A 100 -8.62 8.59 -1.12
N GLN A 101 -8.74 9.25 0.03
CA GLN A 101 -9.51 8.76 1.19
C GLN A 101 -10.41 9.82 1.78
N ALA A 102 -11.58 9.40 2.26
CA ALA A 102 -12.43 10.23 3.10
C ALA A 102 -11.76 10.53 4.45
N VAL A 103 -12.23 11.60 5.10
CA VAL A 103 -11.72 12.04 6.40
C VAL A 103 -12.09 11.00 7.47
N GLY A 104 -11.11 10.51 8.23
CA GLY A 104 -11.35 9.50 9.27
C GLY A 104 -10.14 9.21 10.17
N THR A 105 -10.33 8.35 11.18
CA THR A 105 -9.28 8.00 12.17
C THR A 105 -8.08 7.29 11.54
N ARG A 106 -8.32 6.51 10.48
CA ARG A 106 -7.25 5.87 9.67
C ARG A 106 -6.33 6.91 9.02
N ARG A 107 -6.90 8.01 8.53
CA ARG A 107 -6.15 9.14 7.96
C ARG A 107 -5.16 9.77 8.92
N ARG A 108 -5.51 9.88 10.21
CA ARG A 108 -4.57 10.39 11.22
C ARG A 108 -3.37 9.47 11.40
N ARG A 109 -3.58 8.14 11.42
CA ARG A 109 -2.48 7.17 11.56
C ARG A 109 -1.54 7.20 10.36
N VAL A 110 -2.08 7.29 9.14
CA VAL A 110 -1.27 7.39 7.92
C VAL A 110 -0.53 8.72 7.84
N ALA A 111 -1.17 9.83 8.24
CA ALA A 111 -0.51 11.14 8.32
C ALA A 111 0.67 11.15 9.29
N GLU A 112 0.56 10.45 10.42
CA GLU A 112 1.67 10.31 11.37
C GLU A 112 2.79 9.40 10.85
N ALA A 113 2.44 8.29 10.18
CA ALA A 113 3.43 7.44 9.50
C ALA A 113 4.19 8.23 8.41
N ARG A 114 3.47 9.01 7.61
CA ARG A 114 4.01 9.94 6.62
C ARG A 114 4.97 10.94 7.24
N ARG A 115 4.58 11.60 8.34
CA ARG A 115 5.42 12.57 9.04
C ARG A 115 6.74 11.94 9.48
N ARG A 116 6.71 10.73 10.04
CA ARG A 116 7.91 9.98 10.42
C ARG A 116 8.80 9.66 9.23
N CYS A 117 8.21 9.29 8.08
CA CYS A 117 8.96 9.08 6.84
C CYS A 117 9.65 10.36 6.36
N GLN A 118 8.96 11.50 6.36
CA GLN A 118 9.54 12.80 5.99
C GLN A 118 10.72 13.20 6.88
N LEU A 119 10.63 12.93 8.19
CA LEU A 119 11.73 13.19 9.12
C LEU A 119 12.97 12.37 8.75
N ARG A 120 12.81 11.09 8.37
CA ARG A 120 13.94 10.24 7.94
C ARG A 120 14.59 10.74 6.66
N LEU A 121 13.77 11.18 5.69
CA LEU A 121 14.27 11.78 4.44
C LEU A 121 15.04 13.09 4.65
N ALA A 122 14.75 13.82 5.73
CA ALA A 122 15.47 15.06 6.05
C ALA A 122 16.79 14.82 6.80
N THR A 123 16.98 13.62 7.36
CA THR A 123 18.16 13.27 8.18
C THR A 123 19.18 12.39 7.47
N ASN A 124 18.81 11.79 6.32
CA ASN A 124 19.66 10.94 5.48
C ASN A 124 20.08 11.70 4.22
#